data_AF-A0A2S6CLR1-F1
#
_entry.id   AF-A0A2S6CLR1-F1
#
_cell.length_a   1.000
_cell.length_b   1.000
_cell.length_c   1.000
_cell.angle_alpha   90.00
_cell.angle_beta   90.00
_cell.angle_gamma   90.00
#
_symmetry.space_group_name_H-M   'P 1'
#
loop_
_entity.id
_entity.type
_entity.pdbx_description
1 polymer ?
#
loop_
_entity_poly.entity_id
_entity_poly.type
_entity_poly.pdbx_seq_one_letter_code
_entity_poly.pdbx_strand_id
1 'polypeptide(L)'
;MSDSILDKLNQSISATSNDPAVPLEQRTFEEAELVLASTLSANESLQLVSSLSSLLPTLQQDPTPAVNLLLRLLDKYSYGDILQLGSIPFKEGLAVGDHMASYNLLIISILKKATSNAADTASVAGMLDTVMALVQLWLCTRITGVATAAQQLLLDLLRIDQEVQTGPDTHVPTGGQGLMWRRLFGDQDIYRVYFEACSCLTPGNHGFCLSKDHRTEAAGRLMEWLAEVAKMDWSVVSRSHHADIEQEYKSEGGLIGFATSHMVEKDDILLYRNLIDFYSAILAATKPAAAELGSSGTDSAGLRYLIASGVHASTIAIYLQTSGRPVDPLESTFLYGPAANYVATYASLYSEHFLTSQLAEQVKVRLRVTLDQSPSRWAHAESPKHDLHLLASLPRSALLSTSNWQSSPLSLLPSKATNPDVLNTLATVFRGPARDITFRLGSSSGSAAPSPRSLKEAAEARALYFYYVANNPRLWQDIAMHADTIALKDLALSAIHVLNSLSTANWSVTPAVAMPDNIATPESGHLALVAQPALEYAWPYLLRPSRSFANLVGGRGDAESSAYQVAEAKHDALRSLELRFKSQVEQTPGEGYEDILAQLSKRVADGPLNREGEIGGRIGTLEL
;
A
#
# COMPACT_ATOMS: atom_id res chain seq x y z
N MET A 1 30.51 -21.62 -31.18
CA MET A 1 29.60 -22.20 -30.17
C MET A 1 28.18 -21.76 -30.44
N SER A 2 27.92 -20.47 -30.66
CA SER A 2 26.63 -19.90 -31.12
C SER A 2 26.01 -20.68 -32.29
N ASP A 3 26.77 -20.91 -33.35
CA ASP A 3 26.24 -21.49 -34.60
C ASP A 3 25.77 -22.93 -34.41
N SER A 4 26.51 -23.70 -33.59
CA SER A 4 26.12 -25.07 -33.23
C SER A 4 24.88 -25.12 -32.32
N ILE A 5 24.61 -24.09 -31.53
CA ILE A 5 23.40 -24.01 -30.69
C ILE A 5 22.21 -23.60 -31.57
N LEU A 6 22.40 -22.66 -32.49
CA LEU A 6 21.38 -22.22 -33.45
C LEU A 6 20.92 -23.38 -34.37
N ASP A 7 21.86 -24.20 -34.86
CA ASP A 7 21.53 -25.37 -35.68
C ASP A 7 20.70 -26.40 -34.91
N LYS A 8 21.06 -26.69 -33.66
CA LYS A 8 20.29 -27.60 -32.78
C LYS A 8 18.90 -27.05 -32.48
N LEU A 9 18.80 -25.75 -32.23
CA LEU A 9 17.54 -25.07 -31.96
C LEU A 9 16.61 -25.13 -33.18
N ASN A 10 17.11 -24.83 -34.39
CA ASN A 10 16.34 -24.91 -35.62
C ASN A 10 15.89 -26.36 -35.93
N GLN A 11 16.71 -27.36 -35.63
CA GLN A 11 16.31 -28.78 -35.73
C GLN A 11 15.18 -29.11 -34.75
N SER A 12 15.27 -28.65 -33.50
CA SER A 12 14.24 -28.86 -32.48
C SER A 12 12.90 -28.20 -32.86
N ILE A 13 12.95 -26.96 -33.34
CA ILE A 13 11.79 -26.22 -33.87
C ILE A 13 11.17 -26.96 -35.06
N SER A 14 11.99 -27.41 -36.01
CA SER A 14 11.51 -28.13 -37.20
C SER A 14 10.89 -29.48 -36.86
N ALA A 15 11.45 -30.21 -35.90
CA ALA A 15 10.90 -31.48 -35.43
C ALA A 15 9.52 -31.29 -34.81
N THR A 16 9.37 -30.28 -33.95
CA THR A 16 8.11 -29.95 -33.27
C THR A 16 7.07 -29.36 -34.22
N SER A 17 7.50 -28.61 -35.24
CA SER A 17 6.60 -28.11 -36.29
C SER A 17 6.02 -29.23 -37.16
N ASN A 18 6.73 -30.35 -37.31
CA ASN A 18 6.24 -31.51 -38.05
C ASN A 18 5.35 -32.42 -37.19
N ASP A 19 5.64 -32.53 -35.89
CA ASP A 19 4.84 -33.27 -34.93
C ASP A 19 4.64 -32.45 -33.63
N PRO A 20 3.47 -31.82 -33.45
CA PRO A 20 3.16 -30.99 -32.29
C PRO A 20 3.20 -31.72 -30.93
N ALA A 21 3.23 -33.05 -30.92
CA ALA A 21 3.34 -33.84 -29.70
C ALA A 21 4.79 -33.97 -29.21
N VAL A 22 5.79 -33.69 -30.04
CA VAL A 22 7.21 -33.76 -29.66
C VAL A 22 7.55 -32.61 -28.71
N PRO A 23 8.11 -32.88 -27.51
CA PRO A 23 8.45 -31.83 -26.55
C PRO A 23 9.67 -31.03 -27.00
N LEU A 24 9.66 -29.73 -26.70
CA LEU A 24 10.81 -28.85 -26.86
C LEU A 24 11.93 -29.28 -25.93
N GLU A 25 13.16 -29.35 -26.44
CA GLU A 25 14.34 -29.72 -25.66
C GLU A 25 14.75 -28.57 -24.72
N GLN A 26 14.26 -28.59 -23.48
CA GLN A 26 14.42 -27.51 -22.50
C GLN A 26 15.87 -27.00 -22.38
N ARG A 27 16.84 -27.91 -22.27
CA ARG A 27 18.26 -27.57 -22.14
C ARG A 27 18.79 -26.74 -23.32
N THR A 28 18.39 -27.10 -24.54
CA THR A 28 18.81 -26.38 -25.76
C THR A 28 18.21 -24.97 -25.79
N PHE A 29 16.97 -24.81 -25.32
CA PHE A 29 16.33 -23.49 -25.21
C PHE A 29 16.93 -22.62 -24.10
N GLU A 30 17.29 -23.19 -22.94
CA GLU A 30 17.97 -22.47 -21.85
C GLU A 30 19.38 -22.01 -22.27
N GLU A 31 20.16 -22.89 -22.91
CA GLU A 31 21.47 -22.53 -23.46
C GLU A 31 21.35 -21.46 -24.56
N ALA A 32 20.30 -21.54 -25.41
CA ALA A 32 19.99 -20.53 -26.41
C ALA A 32 19.61 -19.18 -25.79
N GLU A 33 18.83 -19.17 -24.71
CA GLU A 33 18.42 -17.95 -24.00
C GLU A 33 19.65 -17.16 -23.52
N LEU A 34 20.62 -17.84 -22.92
CA LEU A 34 21.82 -17.23 -22.35
C LEU A 34 22.80 -16.72 -23.41
N VAL A 35 22.96 -17.45 -24.50
CA VAL A 35 24.00 -17.18 -25.51
C VAL A 35 23.44 -16.37 -26.68
N LEU A 36 22.38 -16.86 -27.32
CA LEU A 36 21.95 -16.38 -28.64
C LEU A 36 21.32 -14.98 -28.60
N ALA A 37 20.61 -14.63 -27.53
CA ALA A 37 19.99 -13.30 -27.41
C ALA A 37 21.00 -12.14 -27.46
N SER A 38 22.27 -12.40 -27.14
CA SER A 38 23.36 -11.41 -27.14
C SER A 38 24.27 -11.48 -28.38
N THR A 39 24.31 -12.61 -29.08
CA THR A 39 25.29 -12.89 -30.15
C THR A 39 24.72 -12.92 -31.56
N LEU A 40 23.40 -13.07 -31.73
CA LEU A 40 22.77 -13.18 -33.04
C LEU A 40 22.82 -11.86 -33.83
N SER A 41 22.98 -11.96 -35.15
CA SER A 41 22.76 -10.83 -36.05
C SER A 41 21.27 -10.46 -36.11
N ALA A 42 20.97 -9.23 -36.53
CA ALA A 42 19.59 -8.77 -36.62
C ALA A 42 18.73 -9.69 -37.51
N ASN A 43 19.26 -10.13 -38.66
CA ASN A 43 18.51 -10.97 -39.60
C ASN A 43 18.20 -12.37 -39.03
N GLU A 44 19.16 -12.99 -38.35
CA GLU A 44 18.97 -14.31 -37.71
C GLU A 44 17.98 -14.22 -36.55
N SER A 45 18.03 -13.14 -35.77
CA SER A 45 17.05 -12.88 -34.72
C SER A 45 15.64 -12.77 -35.28
N LEU A 46 15.44 -12.10 -36.42
CA LEU A 46 14.13 -12.00 -37.07
C LEU A 46 13.61 -13.35 -37.57
N GLN A 47 14.46 -14.16 -38.19
CA GLN A 47 14.09 -15.49 -38.64
C GLN A 47 13.68 -16.39 -37.48
N LEU A 48 14.41 -16.31 -36.36
CA LEU A 48 14.12 -17.08 -35.17
C LEU A 48 12.82 -16.63 -34.48
N VAL A 49 12.60 -15.31 -34.35
CA VAL A 49 11.35 -14.74 -33.83
C VAL A 49 10.16 -15.20 -34.67
N SER A 50 10.26 -15.13 -36.00
CA SER A 50 9.20 -15.58 -36.91
C SER A 50 8.90 -17.08 -36.75
N SER A 51 9.94 -17.92 -36.67
CA SER A 51 9.81 -19.37 -36.53
C SER A 51 9.21 -19.78 -35.19
N LEU A 52 9.60 -19.11 -34.09
CA LEU A 52 9.02 -19.37 -32.77
C LEU A 52 7.58 -18.87 -32.68
N SER A 53 7.27 -17.72 -33.28
CA SER A 53 5.92 -17.13 -33.26
C SER A 53 4.90 -17.99 -34.03
N SER A 54 5.31 -18.62 -35.13
CA SER A 54 4.44 -19.53 -35.90
C SER A 54 4.25 -20.89 -35.20
N LEU A 55 5.21 -21.31 -34.37
CA LEU A 55 5.14 -22.54 -33.59
C LEU A 55 4.21 -22.43 -32.39
N LEU A 56 4.17 -21.27 -31.71
CA LEU A 56 3.43 -21.12 -30.45
C LEU A 56 1.95 -21.55 -30.53
N PRO A 57 1.15 -21.17 -31.55
CA PRO A 57 -0.26 -21.58 -31.61
C PRO A 57 -0.48 -23.07 -31.84
N THR A 58 0.52 -23.81 -32.32
CA THR A 58 0.39 -25.24 -32.67
C THR A 58 0.89 -26.17 -31.58
N LEU A 59 1.62 -25.67 -30.58
CA LEU A 59 2.20 -26.47 -29.50
C LEU A 59 1.12 -27.12 -28.64
N GLN A 60 1.24 -28.44 -28.44
CA GLN A 60 0.44 -29.21 -27.46
C GLN A 60 1.18 -29.40 -26.12
N GLN A 61 2.44 -28.99 -26.06
CA GLN A 61 3.34 -29.14 -24.91
C GLN A 61 3.55 -27.81 -24.20
N ASP A 62 4.33 -27.82 -23.11
CA ASP A 62 4.66 -26.60 -22.35
C ASP A 62 5.36 -25.55 -23.26
N PRO A 63 4.73 -24.37 -23.49
CA PRO A 63 5.28 -23.34 -24.35
C PRO A 63 6.41 -22.53 -23.67
N THR A 64 6.66 -22.73 -22.38
CA THR A 64 7.57 -21.90 -21.56
C THR A 64 8.97 -21.73 -22.15
N PRO A 65 9.66 -22.79 -22.65
CA PRO A 65 11.01 -22.63 -23.21
C PRO A 65 11.04 -21.70 -24.43
N ALA A 66 10.07 -21.84 -25.33
CA ALA A 66 9.95 -20.99 -26.51
C ALA A 66 9.60 -19.54 -26.15
N VAL A 67 8.70 -19.36 -25.18
CA VAL A 67 8.29 -18.04 -24.67
C VAL A 67 9.45 -17.29 -24.04
N ASN A 68 10.26 -17.93 -23.18
CA ASN A 68 11.36 -17.26 -22.49
C ASN A 68 12.42 -16.77 -23.49
N LEU A 69 12.75 -17.61 -24.47
CA LEU A 69 13.65 -17.22 -25.54
C LEU A 69 13.08 -16.05 -26.37
N LEU A 70 11.79 -16.10 -26.73
CA LEU A 70 11.12 -15.00 -27.43
C LEU A 70 11.15 -13.70 -26.63
N LEU A 71 10.86 -13.73 -25.33
CA LEU A 71 10.91 -12.55 -24.47
C LEU A 71 12.31 -11.92 -24.47
N ARG A 72 13.37 -12.73 -24.42
CA ARG A 72 14.76 -12.24 -24.50
C ARG A 72 15.11 -11.65 -25.85
N LEU A 73 14.66 -12.28 -26.94
CA LEU A 73 14.90 -11.77 -28.29
C LEU A 73 14.17 -10.44 -28.53
N LEU A 74 12.95 -10.31 -28.02
CA LEU A 74 12.11 -9.12 -28.20
C LEU A 74 12.44 -7.97 -27.25
N ASP A 75 13.27 -8.20 -26.22
CA ASP A 75 13.58 -7.19 -25.19
C ASP A 75 14.13 -5.89 -25.79
N LYS A 76 15.00 -6.00 -26.81
CA LYS A 76 15.69 -4.88 -27.46
C LYS A 76 14.82 -4.08 -28.45
N TYR A 77 13.66 -4.61 -28.85
CA TYR A 77 12.83 -4.01 -29.88
C TYR A 77 11.73 -3.13 -29.26
N SER A 78 11.40 -2.03 -29.94
CA SER A 78 10.24 -1.20 -29.59
C SER A 78 8.94 -1.87 -30.03
N TYR A 79 7.79 -1.40 -29.52
CA TYR A 79 6.49 -1.92 -29.94
C TYR A 79 6.28 -1.78 -31.45
N GLY A 80 6.61 -0.62 -32.03
CA GLY A 80 6.53 -0.37 -33.46
C GLY A 80 7.43 -1.31 -34.28
N ASP A 81 8.66 -1.59 -33.83
CA ASP A 81 9.56 -2.52 -34.52
C ASP A 81 8.97 -3.94 -34.53
N ILE A 82 8.42 -4.37 -33.39
CA ILE A 82 7.81 -5.69 -33.22
C ILE A 82 6.65 -5.90 -34.20
N LEU A 83 5.80 -4.89 -34.40
CA LEU A 83 4.70 -4.94 -35.37
C LEU A 83 5.19 -5.07 -36.82
N GLN A 84 6.40 -4.59 -37.14
CA GLN A 84 6.98 -4.73 -38.47
C GLN A 84 7.55 -6.14 -38.71
N LEU A 85 7.80 -6.93 -37.66
CA LEU A 85 8.40 -8.25 -37.78
C LEU A 85 7.42 -9.31 -38.31
N GLY A 86 6.12 -9.09 -38.16
CA GLY A 86 5.09 -9.99 -38.65
C GLY A 86 3.71 -9.75 -38.04
N SER A 87 2.74 -10.53 -38.50
CA SER A 87 1.39 -10.54 -37.93
C SER A 87 1.40 -11.27 -36.59
N ILE A 88 1.20 -10.52 -35.50
CA ILE A 88 1.15 -11.08 -34.15
C ILE A 88 -0.31 -11.44 -33.84
N PRO A 89 -0.61 -12.71 -33.52
CA PRO A 89 -1.97 -13.16 -33.21
C PRO A 89 -2.35 -12.77 -31.77
N PHE A 90 -2.51 -11.45 -31.53
CA PHE A 90 -2.78 -10.90 -30.20
C PHE A 90 -4.05 -11.48 -29.58
N LYS A 91 -5.15 -11.54 -30.35
CA LYS A 91 -6.44 -12.05 -29.89
C LYS A 91 -6.32 -13.52 -29.50
N GLU A 92 -5.80 -14.35 -30.39
CA GLU A 92 -5.68 -15.78 -30.18
C GLU A 92 -4.79 -16.05 -28.96
N GLY A 93 -3.64 -15.39 -28.89
CA GLY A 93 -2.68 -15.55 -27.79
C GLY A 93 -3.20 -15.08 -26.43
N LEU A 94 -4.20 -14.19 -26.37
CA LEU A 94 -4.91 -13.83 -25.12
C LEU A 94 -6.08 -14.77 -24.83
N ALA A 95 -6.75 -15.26 -25.87
CA ALA A 95 -7.95 -16.10 -25.79
C ALA A 95 -7.63 -17.58 -25.52
N VAL A 96 -6.37 -18.00 -25.64
CA VAL A 96 -5.97 -19.38 -25.27
C VAL A 96 -6.29 -19.66 -23.80
N GLY A 97 -6.29 -18.68 -22.91
CA GLY A 97 -6.69 -18.89 -21.52
C GLY A 97 -5.70 -19.73 -20.71
N ASP A 98 -6.16 -20.40 -19.66
CA ASP A 98 -5.29 -20.91 -18.58
C ASP A 98 -4.29 -22.00 -19.00
N HIS A 99 -4.54 -22.70 -20.11
CA HIS A 99 -3.69 -23.82 -20.55
C HIS A 99 -2.38 -23.39 -21.23
N MET A 100 -2.24 -22.12 -21.63
CA MET A 100 -0.99 -21.57 -22.18
C MET A 100 -0.63 -20.25 -21.50
N ALA A 101 -0.53 -20.28 -20.16
CA ALA A 101 -0.21 -19.12 -19.33
C ALA A 101 1.02 -18.33 -19.80
N SER A 102 2.10 -19.03 -20.16
CA SER A 102 3.33 -18.41 -20.66
C SER A 102 3.08 -17.66 -21.98
N TYR A 103 2.18 -18.17 -22.83
CA TYR A 103 1.82 -17.48 -24.07
C TYR A 103 1.01 -16.21 -23.79
N ASN A 104 0.03 -16.27 -22.87
CA ASN A 104 -0.69 -15.07 -22.41
C ASN A 104 0.29 -14.00 -21.90
N LEU A 105 1.28 -14.40 -21.08
CA LEU A 105 2.29 -13.49 -20.53
C LEU A 105 3.21 -12.91 -21.60
N LEU A 106 3.55 -13.67 -22.65
CA LEU A 106 4.28 -13.15 -23.79
C LEU A 106 3.50 -12.02 -24.47
N ILE A 107 2.23 -12.26 -24.78
CA ILE A 107 1.38 -11.28 -25.44
C ILE A 107 1.20 -10.02 -24.58
N ILE A 108 0.94 -10.19 -23.28
CA ILE A 108 0.85 -9.08 -22.33
C ILE A 108 2.17 -8.30 -22.28
N SER A 109 3.33 -8.98 -22.30
CA SER A 109 4.64 -8.33 -22.29
C SER A 109 4.93 -7.53 -23.56
N ILE A 110 4.48 -8.02 -24.72
CA ILE A 110 4.57 -7.29 -26.00
C ILE A 110 3.66 -6.06 -25.94
N LEU A 111 2.40 -6.20 -25.52
CA LEU A 111 1.47 -5.08 -25.37
C LEU A 111 1.96 -4.04 -24.35
N LYS A 112 2.65 -4.49 -23.30
CA LYS A 112 3.28 -3.58 -22.31
C LYS A 112 4.31 -2.67 -22.94
N LYS A 113 5.00 -3.06 -24.02
CA LYS A 113 5.91 -2.14 -24.72
C LYS A 113 5.17 -0.95 -25.33
N ALA A 114 3.88 -1.08 -25.66
CA ALA A 114 3.06 0.02 -26.17
C ALA A 114 2.79 1.11 -25.13
N THR A 115 2.96 0.83 -23.84
CA THR A 115 2.81 1.84 -22.76
C THR A 115 4.01 2.80 -22.67
N SER A 116 4.94 2.74 -23.63
CA SER A 116 6.10 3.65 -23.67
C SER A 116 5.74 5.03 -24.25
N ASN A 117 4.70 5.12 -25.08
CA ASN A 117 4.23 6.38 -25.65
C ASN A 117 2.74 6.30 -26.03
N ALA A 118 2.10 7.47 -26.15
CA ALA A 118 0.68 7.57 -26.44
C ALA A 118 0.27 7.09 -27.84
N ALA A 119 1.16 7.19 -28.85
CA ALA A 119 0.86 6.77 -30.21
C ALA A 119 0.72 5.24 -30.32
N ASP A 120 1.63 4.51 -29.70
CA ASP A 120 1.58 3.05 -29.63
C ASP A 120 0.38 2.58 -28.81
N THR A 121 0.07 3.26 -27.70
CA THR A 121 -1.14 2.98 -26.91
C THR A 121 -2.42 3.21 -27.73
N ALA A 122 -2.47 4.27 -28.54
CA ALA A 122 -3.57 4.52 -29.46
C ALA A 122 -3.70 3.43 -30.53
N SER A 123 -2.58 2.88 -31.01
CA SER A 123 -2.57 1.70 -31.91
C SER A 123 -3.23 0.49 -31.25
N VAL A 124 -2.89 0.21 -29.98
CA VAL A 124 -3.54 -0.86 -29.20
C VAL A 124 -5.03 -0.61 -29.02
N ALA A 125 -5.45 0.62 -28.74
CA ALA A 125 -6.87 0.99 -28.63
C ALA A 125 -7.64 0.78 -29.95
N GLY A 126 -6.95 0.82 -31.09
CA GLY A 126 -7.51 0.51 -32.41
C GLY A 126 -7.86 -0.97 -32.61
N MET A 127 -7.22 -1.87 -31.86
CA MET A 127 -7.43 -3.32 -31.95
C MET A 127 -8.56 -3.79 -31.02
N LEU A 128 -9.81 -3.58 -31.44
CA LEU A 128 -11.01 -3.91 -30.64
C LEU A 128 -10.99 -5.33 -30.07
N ASP A 129 -10.80 -6.34 -30.93
CA ASP A 129 -10.79 -7.75 -30.55
C ASP A 129 -9.71 -8.07 -29.48
N THR A 130 -8.54 -7.44 -29.61
CA THR A 130 -7.41 -7.62 -28.68
C THR A 130 -7.74 -7.05 -27.31
N VAL A 131 -8.32 -5.84 -27.26
CA VAL A 131 -8.69 -5.21 -25.98
C VAL A 131 -9.80 -5.99 -25.30
N MET A 132 -10.80 -6.45 -26.06
CA MET A 132 -11.86 -7.30 -25.52
C MET A 132 -11.30 -8.62 -24.95
N ALA A 133 -10.42 -9.30 -25.69
CA ALA A 133 -9.77 -10.52 -25.22
C ALA A 133 -8.90 -10.27 -23.97
N LEU A 134 -8.25 -9.11 -23.88
CA LEU A 134 -7.45 -8.73 -22.70
C LEU A 134 -8.33 -8.53 -21.45
N VAL A 135 -9.48 -7.85 -21.59
CA VAL A 135 -10.42 -7.65 -20.47
C VAL A 135 -11.03 -8.97 -20.03
N GLN A 136 -11.42 -9.83 -20.98
CA GLN A 136 -11.92 -11.18 -20.68
C GLN A 136 -10.86 -12.04 -19.97
N LEU A 137 -9.62 -12.05 -20.47
CA LEU A 137 -8.53 -12.79 -19.84
C LEU A 137 -8.28 -12.29 -18.41
N TRP A 138 -8.21 -10.98 -18.22
CA TRP A 138 -7.98 -10.36 -16.91
C TRP A 138 -9.02 -10.78 -15.87
N LEU A 139 -10.31 -10.72 -16.22
CA LEU A 139 -11.40 -11.03 -15.28
C LEU A 139 -11.58 -12.54 -15.09
N CYS A 140 -11.37 -13.35 -16.12
CA CYS A 140 -11.79 -14.76 -16.11
C CYS A 140 -10.66 -15.78 -15.87
N THR A 141 -9.38 -15.41 -15.95
CA THR A 141 -8.27 -16.37 -15.73
C THR A 141 -8.16 -16.81 -14.27
N ARG A 142 -7.80 -18.07 -14.02
CA ARG A 142 -7.48 -18.57 -12.67
C ARG A 142 -6.03 -18.30 -12.24
N ILE A 143 -5.19 -17.86 -13.17
CA ILE A 143 -3.76 -17.70 -12.93
C ILE A 143 -3.50 -16.28 -12.43
N THR A 144 -3.20 -16.15 -11.15
CA THR A 144 -2.99 -14.86 -10.48
C THR A 144 -1.91 -14.00 -11.15
N GLY A 145 -0.82 -14.62 -11.61
CA GLY A 145 0.26 -13.92 -12.32
C GLY A 145 -0.20 -13.30 -13.65
N VAL A 146 -1.04 -14.00 -14.41
CA VAL A 146 -1.61 -13.50 -15.68
C VAL A 146 -2.61 -12.39 -15.41
N ALA A 147 -3.52 -12.59 -14.43
CA ALA A 147 -4.50 -11.58 -14.03
C ALA A 147 -3.82 -10.27 -13.60
N THR A 148 -2.81 -10.36 -12.73
CA THR A 148 -2.08 -9.18 -12.22
C THR A 148 -1.35 -8.45 -13.34
N ALA A 149 -0.70 -9.18 -14.26
CA ALA A 149 -0.01 -8.59 -15.40
C ALA A 149 -0.98 -7.88 -16.36
N ALA A 150 -2.14 -8.50 -16.65
CA ALA A 150 -3.18 -7.90 -17.48
C ALA A 150 -3.81 -6.66 -16.82
N GLN A 151 -4.09 -6.71 -15.51
CA GLN A 151 -4.59 -5.57 -14.73
C GLN A 151 -3.63 -4.38 -14.82
N GLN A 152 -2.35 -4.64 -14.57
CA GLN A 152 -1.32 -3.60 -14.62
C GLN A 152 -1.18 -3.02 -16.03
N LEU A 153 -1.22 -3.86 -17.06
CA LEU A 153 -1.22 -3.41 -18.45
C LEU A 153 -2.41 -2.49 -18.77
N LEU A 154 -3.64 -2.86 -18.38
CA LEU A 154 -4.83 -2.02 -18.58
C LEU A 154 -4.69 -0.66 -17.88
N LEU A 155 -4.18 -0.64 -16.64
CA LEU A 155 -3.92 0.61 -15.91
C LEU A 155 -2.84 1.46 -16.58
N ASP A 156 -1.75 0.86 -17.04
CA ASP A 156 -0.66 1.58 -17.68
C ASP A 156 -1.08 2.15 -19.04
N LEU A 157 -1.88 1.42 -19.83
CA LEU A 157 -2.48 1.93 -21.07
C LEU A 157 -3.39 3.13 -20.79
N LEU A 158 -4.22 3.07 -19.74
CA LEU A 158 -5.08 4.20 -19.34
C LEU A 158 -4.27 5.43 -18.87
N ARG A 159 -3.22 5.22 -18.08
CA ARG A 159 -2.34 6.31 -17.58
C ARG A 159 -1.64 7.04 -18.72
N ILE A 160 -1.13 6.30 -19.71
CA ILE A 160 -0.39 6.86 -20.84
C ILE A 160 -1.35 7.56 -21.83
N ASP A 161 -2.54 7.02 -22.01
CA ASP A 161 -3.56 7.60 -22.89
C ASP A 161 -4.41 8.70 -22.25
N GLN A 162 -4.12 9.07 -21.00
CA GLN A 162 -4.85 10.12 -20.30
C GLN A 162 -4.72 11.46 -21.05
N GLU A 163 -5.87 12.06 -21.38
CA GLU A 163 -5.92 13.40 -21.94
C GLU A 163 -5.52 14.40 -20.87
N VAL A 164 -4.34 15.02 -21.02
CA VAL A 164 -3.94 16.12 -20.15
C VAL A 164 -4.53 17.40 -20.72
N GLN A 165 -5.53 17.96 -20.02
CA GLN A 165 -5.99 19.30 -20.33
C GLN A 165 -4.87 20.29 -19.98
N THR A 166 -4.16 20.74 -21.00
CA THR A 166 -3.17 21.80 -20.85
C THR A 166 -3.90 23.12 -20.62
N GLY A 167 -3.42 23.94 -19.67
CA GLY A 167 -3.98 25.26 -19.38
C GLY A 167 -4.05 26.17 -20.62
N PRO A 168 -4.81 27.28 -20.55
CA PRO A 168 -5.15 28.11 -21.70
C PRO A 168 -3.95 28.67 -22.50
N ASP A 169 -2.74 28.69 -21.91
CA ASP A 169 -1.52 29.25 -22.51
C ASP A 169 -0.59 28.20 -23.15
N THR A 170 -1.02 26.94 -23.26
CA THR A 170 -0.18 25.85 -23.79
C THR A 170 -0.66 25.44 -25.18
N HIS A 171 0.11 25.81 -26.21
CA HIS A 171 -0.22 25.54 -27.63
C HIS A 171 0.04 24.10 -28.09
N VAL A 172 0.52 23.21 -27.21
CA VAL A 172 0.76 21.80 -27.53
C VAL A 172 0.01 20.94 -26.52
N PRO A 173 -1.02 20.18 -26.93
CA PRO A 173 -1.65 19.17 -26.09
C PRO A 173 -0.57 18.20 -25.63
N THR A 174 -0.29 18.15 -24.33
CA THR A 174 0.76 17.31 -23.76
C THR A 174 0.11 16.10 -23.10
N GLY A 175 -0.43 15.15 -23.87
CA GLY A 175 -1.14 13.98 -23.31
C GLY A 175 -1.57 12.96 -24.37
N GLY A 176 -2.24 11.91 -23.92
CA GLY A 176 -2.84 10.88 -24.78
C GLY A 176 -4.09 11.36 -25.52
N GLN A 177 -4.68 10.47 -26.34
CA GLN A 177 -5.85 10.79 -27.17
C GLN A 177 -7.18 10.31 -26.57
N GLY A 178 -7.16 9.70 -25.38
CA GLY A 178 -8.34 9.15 -24.73
C GLY A 178 -9.02 8.02 -25.52
N LEU A 179 -8.32 7.40 -26.48
CA LEU A 179 -8.85 6.31 -27.30
C LEU A 179 -9.02 5.02 -26.51
N MET A 180 -8.07 4.69 -25.62
CA MET A 180 -8.17 3.54 -24.72
C MET A 180 -9.30 3.72 -23.70
N TRP A 181 -9.45 4.95 -23.18
CA TRP A 181 -10.58 5.31 -22.32
C TRP A 181 -11.93 5.10 -23.03
N ARG A 182 -12.06 5.60 -24.26
CA ARG A 182 -13.24 5.37 -25.10
C ARG A 182 -13.46 3.89 -25.40
N ARG A 183 -12.40 3.12 -25.62
CA ARG A 183 -12.48 1.68 -25.88
C ARG A 183 -12.97 0.88 -24.68
N LEU A 184 -12.47 1.18 -23.48
CA LEU A 184 -12.81 0.41 -22.29
C LEU A 184 -14.18 0.76 -21.70
N PHE A 185 -14.66 1.99 -21.89
CA PHE A 185 -15.91 2.46 -21.29
C PHE A 185 -17.04 2.77 -22.27
N GLY A 186 -16.71 3.16 -23.52
CA GLY A 186 -17.70 3.57 -24.51
C GLY A 186 -18.02 2.51 -25.56
N ASP A 187 -17.29 1.40 -25.59
CA ASP A 187 -17.58 0.26 -26.45
C ASP A 187 -18.53 -0.70 -25.72
N GLN A 188 -19.71 -0.95 -26.30
CA GLN A 188 -20.77 -1.73 -25.65
C GLN A 188 -20.35 -3.15 -25.34
N ASP A 189 -19.62 -3.79 -26.26
CA ASP A 189 -19.23 -5.20 -26.11
C ASP A 189 -18.21 -5.36 -24.99
N ILE A 190 -17.23 -4.45 -24.90
CA ILE A 190 -16.25 -4.45 -23.81
C ILE A 190 -16.91 -4.07 -22.48
N TYR A 191 -17.76 -3.04 -22.48
CA TYR A 191 -18.42 -2.58 -21.26
C TYR A 191 -19.31 -3.67 -20.65
N ARG A 192 -19.98 -4.45 -21.48
CA ARG A 192 -20.80 -5.59 -21.06
C ARG A 192 -20.01 -6.68 -20.34
N VAL A 193 -18.75 -6.92 -20.73
CA VAL A 193 -17.88 -7.95 -20.12
C VAL A 193 -17.72 -7.73 -18.61
N TYR A 194 -17.63 -6.48 -18.13
CA TYR A 194 -17.51 -6.21 -16.69
C TYR A 194 -18.71 -6.76 -15.90
N PHE A 195 -19.92 -6.61 -16.44
CA PHE A 195 -21.15 -7.07 -15.81
C PHE A 195 -21.30 -8.58 -15.94
N GLU A 196 -21.03 -9.15 -17.12
CA GLU A 196 -21.15 -10.59 -17.37
C GLU A 196 -20.18 -11.42 -16.51
N ALA A 197 -18.96 -10.93 -16.31
CA ALA A 197 -17.95 -11.63 -15.52
C ALA A 197 -18.20 -11.53 -14.00
N CYS A 198 -18.84 -10.45 -13.53
CA CYS A 198 -18.93 -10.14 -12.10
C CYS A 198 -20.34 -10.26 -11.52
N SER A 199 -21.41 -10.26 -12.32
CA SER A 199 -22.78 -10.30 -11.83
C SER A 199 -23.26 -11.71 -11.52
N CYS A 200 -24.05 -11.86 -10.45
CA CYS A 200 -24.85 -13.07 -10.20
C CYS A 200 -26.02 -13.23 -11.18
N LEU A 201 -26.48 -12.13 -11.78
CA LEU A 201 -27.54 -12.13 -12.77
C LEU A 201 -26.95 -12.52 -14.13
N THR A 202 -27.56 -13.50 -14.79
CA THR A 202 -27.23 -13.90 -16.17
C THR A 202 -28.42 -13.63 -17.09
N PRO A 203 -28.76 -12.36 -17.33
CA PRO A 203 -29.80 -12.04 -18.30
C PRO A 203 -29.40 -12.55 -19.70
N GLY A 204 -30.35 -13.13 -20.43
CA GLY A 204 -30.17 -13.46 -21.84
C GLY A 204 -29.33 -14.70 -22.21
N ASN A 205 -28.87 -15.54 -21.25
CA ASN A 205 -28.06 -16.75 -21.54
C ASN A 205 -26.68 -16.44 -22.19
N HIS A 206 -26.19 -15.21 -22.04
CA HIS A 206 -24.92 -14.72 -22.61
C HIS A 206 -23.76 -14.61 -21.59
N GLY A 207 -23.96 -15.02 -20.34
CA GLY A 207 -22.92 -14.88 -19.31
C GLY A 207 -21.76 -15.86 -19.47
N PHE A 208 -20.56 -15.44 -19.06
CA PHE A 208 -19.47 -16.38 -18.76
C PHE A 208 -19.99 -17.29 -17.64
N CYS A 209 -20.20 -18.58 -17.89
CA CYS A 209 -20.68 -19.56 -16.90
C CYS A 209 -19.62 -19.82 -15.80
N LEU A 210 -19.22 -18.78 -15.06
CA LEU A 210 -18.23 -18.82 -14.01
C LEU A 210 -18.82 -19.44 -12.74
N SER A 211 -18.02 -20.26 -12.07
CA SER A 211 -18.33 -20.72 -10.72
C SER A 211 -18.45 -19.52 -9.77
N LYS A 212 -19.11 -19.73 -8.62
CA LYS A 212 -19.23 -18.69 -7.58
C LYS A 212 -17.85 -18.15 -7.19
N ASP A 213 -16.89 -19.04 -6.95
CA ASP A 213 -15.53 -18.68 -6.53
C ASP A 213 -14.82 -17.77 -7.54
N HIS A 214 -14.87 -18.09 -8.84
CA HIS A 214 -14.22 -17.26 -9.86
C HIS A 214 -14.91 -15.92 -10.05
N ARG A 215 -16.23 -15.86 -9.85
CA ARG A 215 -16.97 -14.61 -9.91
C ARG A 215 -16.58 -13.69 -8.76
N THR A 216 -16.39 -14.25 -7.57
CA THR A 216 -15.86 -13.52 -6.40
C THR A 216 -14.45 -12.98 -6.69
N GLU A 217 -13.59 -13.77 -7.35
CA GLU A 217 -12.27 -13.29 -7.80
C GLU A 217 -12.37 -12.17 -8.84
N ALA A 218 -13.21 -12.33 -9.87
CA ALA A 218 -13.43 -11.33 -10.91
C ALA A 218 -13.95 -10.01 -10.33
N ALA A 219 -14.93 -10.07 -9.44
CA ALA A 219 -15.47 -8.92 -8.73
C ALA A 219 -14.40 -8.23 -7.85
N GLY A 220 -13.56 -9.01 -7.16
CA GLY A 220 -12.41 -8.49 -6.42
C GLY A 220 -11.44 -7.70 -7.32
N ARG A 221 -11.02 -8.29 -8.44
CA ARG A 221 -10.13 -7.66 -9.43
C ARG A 221 -10.74 -6.37 -9.99
N LEU A 222 -12.04 -6.39 -10.32
CA LEU A 222 -12.74 -5.22 -10.83
C LEU A 222 -12.78 -4.09 -9.79
N MET A 223 -13.03 -4.39 -8.51
CA MET A 223 -12.99 -3.38 -7.44
C MET A 223 -11.61 -2.75 -7.27
N GLU A 224 -10.55 -3.55 -7.25
CA GLU A 224 -9.17 -3.03 -7.15
C GLU A 224 -8.81 -2.12 -8.33
N TRP A 225 -9.12 -2.56 -9.55
CA TRP A 225 -8.88 -1.78 -10.75
C TRP A 225 -9.72 -0.49 -10.78
N LEU A 226 -11.00 -0.57 -10.43
CA LEU A 226 -11.89 0.60 -10.38
C LEU A 226 -11.40 1.68 -9.40
N ALA A 227 -10.84 1.29 -8.25
CA ALA A 227 -10.28 2.25 -7.30
C ALA A 227 -9.10 3.02 -7.91
N GLU A 228 -8.23 2.35 -8.66
CA GLU A 228 -7.12 3.00 -9.36
C GLU A 228 -7.60 3.87 -10.54
N VAL A 229 -8.61 3.44 -11.29
CA VAL A 229 -9.20 4.27 -12.37
C VAL A 229 -9.93 5.49 -11.81
N ALA A 230 -10.65 5.34 -10.69
CA ALA A 230 -11.33 6.43 -9.99
C ALA A 230 -10.37 7.54 -9.54
N LYS A 231 -9.11 7.18 -9.23
CA LYS A 231 -8.03 8.13 -8.92
C LYS A 231 -7.56 8.91 -10.15
N MET A 232 -7.66 8.34 -11.34
CA MET A 232 -7.29 8.99 -12.61
C MET A 232 -8.41 9.91 -13.10
N ASP A 233 -9.65 9.40 -13.17
CA ASP A 233 -10.84 10.16 -13.57
C ASP A 233 -12.11 9.59 -12.91
N TRP A 234 -12.59 10.27 -11.86
CA TRP A 234 -13.83 9.91 -11.16
C TRP A 234 -15.07 10.01 -12.06
N SER A 235 -15.09 10.96 -12.99
CA SER A 235 -16.27 11.23 -13.82
C SER A 235 -16.58 10.07 -14.76
N VAL A 236 -15.53 9.39 -15.25
CA VAL A 236 -15.67 8.24 -16.14
C VAL A 236 -16.27 7.04 -15.40
N VAL A 237 -15.86 6.76 -14.16
CA VAL A 237 -16.39 5.58 -13.44
C VAL A 237 -17.79 5.79 -12.85
N SER A 238 -18.18 7.05 -12.61
CA SER A 238 -19.44 7.42 -11.96
C SER A 238 -20.58 7.80 -12.90
N ARG A 239 -20.29 8.12 -14.16
CA ARG A 239 -21.32 8.38 -15.16
C ARG A 239 -21.82 7.07 -15.78
N SER A 240 -23.09 7.07 -16.18
CA SER A 240 -23.62 6.02 -17.05
C SER A 240 -23.09 6.20 -18.47
N HIS A 241 -22.55 5.14 -19.07
CA HIS A 241 -22.12 5.13 -20.49
C HIS A 241 -23.12 4.39 -21.36
N HIS A 242 -23.70 3.30 -20.84
CA HIS A 242 -24.65 2.43 -21.54
C HIS A 242 -25.79 2.05 -20.61
N ALA A 243 -26.79 2.93 -20.50
CA ALA A 243 -27.91 2.77 -19.59
C ALA A 243 -28.75 1.51 -19.85
N ASP A 244 -28.80 1.06 -21.10
CA ASP A 244 -29.44 -0.20 -21.52
C ASP A 244 -28.77 -1.43 -20.89
N ILE A 245 -27.43 -1.48 -20.92
CA ILE A 245 -26.64 -2.54 -20.27
C ILE A 245 -26.80 -2.47 -18.76
N GLU A 246 -26.64 -1.28 -18.17
CA GLU A 246 -26.73 -1.08 -16.72
C GLU A 246 -28.09 -1.52 -16.16
N GLN A 247 -29.19 -1.20 -16.85
CA GLN A 247 -30.55 -1.62 -16.46
C GLN A 247 -30.76 -3.13 -16.51
N GLU A 248 -30.13 -3.82 -17.46
CA GLU A 248 -30.20 -5.29 -17.59
C GLU A 248 -29.68 -5.99 -16.31
N TYR A 249 -28.67 -5.39 -15.68
CA TYR A 249 -28.07 -5.84 -14.43
C TYR A 249 -28.61 -5.12 -13.20
N LYS A 250 -29.72 -4.37 -13.34
CA LYS A 250 -30.38 -3.59 -12.28
C LYS A 250 -29.46 -2.59 -11.58
N SER A 251 -28.49 -2.05 -12.31
CA SER A 251 -27.53 -1.07 -11.80
C SER A 251 -27.86 0.33 -12.29
N GLU A 252 -27.52 1.33 -11.48
CA GLU A 252 -27.58 2.74 -11.82
C GLU A 252 -26.28 3.42 -11.40
N GLY A 253 -25.85 4.48 -12.10
CA GLY A 253 -24.66 5.25 -11.74
C GLY A 253 -23.36 4.69 -12.28
N GLY A 254 -23.39 4.07 -13.46
CA GLY A 254 -22.21 3.55 -14.13
C GLY A 254 -21.59 2.33 -13.43
N LEU A 255 -20.32 2.10 -13.72
CA LEU A 255 -19.61 0.91 -13.27
C LEU A 255 -19.33 0.94 -11.75
N ILE A 256 -19.15 2.13 -11.18
CA ILE A 256 -19.04 2.30 -9.72
C ILE A 256 -20.37 1.97 -9.02
N GLY A 257 -21.50 2.36 -9.62
CA GLY A 257 -22.85 1.99 -9.20
C GLY A 257 -23.02 0.50 -9.03
N PHE A 258 -22.66 -0.21 -10.09
CA PHE A 258 -22.70 -1.67 -10.15
C PHE A 258 -21.83 -2.29 -9.06
N ALA A 259 -20.56 -1.91 -8.99
CA ALA A 259 -19.62 -2.47 -8.02
C ALA A 259 -20.04 -2.23 -6.57
N THR A 260 -20.60 -1.06 -6.26
CA THR A 260 -20.94 -0.67 -4.89
C THR A 260 -22.25 -1.25 -4.37
N SER A 261 -23.22 -1.53 -5.26
CA SER A 261 -24.60 -1.85 -4.86
C SER A 261 -25.16 -3.16 -5.40
N HIS A 262 -24.69 -3.65 -6.54
CA HIS A 262 -25.34 -4.74 -7.28
C HIS A 262 -24.44 -5.91 -7.65
N MET A 263 -23.12 -5.74 -7.61
CA MET A 263 -22.14 -6.78 -7.93
C MET A 263 -22.00 -7.82 -6.81
N VAL A 264 -22.24 -7.43 -5.55
CA VAL A 264 -21.97 -8.25 -4.37
C VAL A 264 -23.26 -8.68 -3.68
N GLU A 265 -23.46 -9.98 -3.55
CA GLU A 265 -24.46 -10.55 -2.66
C GLU A 265 -23.98 -10.45 -1.20
N LYS A 266 -24.77 -9.82 -0.33
CA LYS A 266 -24.39 -9.60 1.08
C LYS A 266 -24.29 -10.88 1.90
N ASP A 267 -24.85 -11.99 1.42
CA ASP A 267 -24.73 -13.31 2.04
C ASP A 267 -23.33 -13.93 1.84
N ASP A 268 -22.56 -13.45 0.86
CA ASP A 268 -21.15 -13.80 0.70
C ASP A 268 -20.28 -12.87 1.55
N ILE A 269 -19.97 -13.32 2.78
CA ILE A 269 -19.22 -12.53 3.77
C ILE A 269 -17.82 -12.15 3.27
N LEU A 270 -17.16 -13.00 2.48
CA LEU A 270 -15.82 -12.70 1.95
C LEU A 270 -15.89 -11.62 0.88
N LEU A 271 -16.87 -11.70 -0.03
CA LEU A 271 -17.07 -10.67 -1.02
C LEU A 271 -17.56 -9.36 -0.39
N TYR A 272 -18.38 -9.43 0.67
CA TYR A 272 -18.80 -8.25 1.41
C TYR A 272 -17.64 -7.58 2.17
N ARG A 273 -16.71 -8.37 2.71
CA ARG A 273 -15.45 -7.84 3.23
C ARG A 273 -14.68 -7.06 2.17
N ASN A 274 -14.49 -7.64 0.98
CA ASN A 274 -13.80 -6.96 -0.12
C ASN A 274 -14.51 -5.68 -0.54
N LEU A 275 -15.84 -5.65 -0.49
CA LEU A 275 -16.64 -4.47 -0.77
C LEU A 275 -16.41 -3.33 0.24
N ILE A 276 -16.26 -3.64 1.53
CA ILE A 276 -15.94 -2.62 2.56
C ILE A 276 -14.51 -2.08 2.36
N ASP A 277 -13.56 -2.96 2.03
CA ASP A 277 -12.19 -2.56 1.71
C ASP A 277 -12.17 -1.67 0.45
N PHE A 278 -12.99 -1.99 -0.56
CA PHE A 278 -13.19 -1.16 -1.75
C PHE A 278 -13.75 0.23 -1.42
N TYR A 279 -14.70 0.36 -0.49
CA TYR A 279 -15.19 1.68 -0.05
C TYR A 279 -14.06 2.53 0.55
N SER A 280 -13.14 1.91 1.29
CA SER A 280 -11.96 2.59 1.83
C SER A 280 -11.01 3.04 0.71
N ALA A 281 -10.81 2.19 -0.30
CA ALA A 281 -10.01 2.50 -1.48
C ALA A 281 -10.59 3.68 -2.28
N ILE A 282 -11.91 3.75 -2.47
CA ILE A 282 -12.59 4.90 -3.12
C ILE A 282 -12.35 6.21 -2.35
N LEU A 283 -12.44 6.18 -1.02
CA LEU A 283 -12.19 7.36 -0.20
C LEU A 283 -10.76 7.88 -0.36
N ALA A 284 -9.79 6.96 -0.46
CA ALA A 284 -8.39 7.28 -0.69
C ALA A 284 -8.12 7.78 -2.12
N ALA A 285 -8.74 7.14 -3.12
CA ALA A 285 -8.59 7.49 -4.54
C ALA A 285 -9.12 8.87 -4.87
N THR A 286 -10.20 9.30 -4.20
CA THR A 286 -10.88 10.57 -4.47
C THR A 286 -10.47 11.71 -3.55
N LYS A 287 -9.41 11.54 -2.75
CA LYS A 287 -8.91 12.60 -1.87
C LYS A 287 -8.56 13.84 -2.73
N PRO A 288 -9.15 15.02 -2.46
CA PRO A 288 -8.83 16.22 -3.22
C PRO A 288 -7.35 16.54 -3.06
N ALA A 289 -6.66 16.79 -4.18
CA ALA A 289 -5.27 17.18 -4.14
C ALA A 289 -5.14 18.53 -3.40
N ALA A 290 -4.05 18.75 -2.66
CA ALA A 290 -3.87 20.00 -1.91
C ALA A 290 -3.93 21.29 -2.77
N ALA A 291 -3.79 21.17 -4.09
CA ALA A 291 -3.96 22.24 -5.07
C ALA A 291 -5.43 22.59 -5.36
N GLU A 292 -6.37 21.65 -5.18
CA GLU A 292 -7.82 21.84 -5.40
C GLU A 292 -8.54 22.47 -4.20
N LEU A 293 -7.86 22.55 -3.05
CA LEU A 293 -8.32 23.22 -1.81
C LEU A 293 -8.50 24.74 -1.93
N GLY A 294 -8.25 25.33 -3.10
CA GLY A 294 -8.72 26.68 -3.41
C GLY A 294 -10.25 26.77 -3.55
N SER A 295 -10.93 25.63 -3.73
CA SER A 295 -12.39 25.53 -3.71
C SER A 295 -12.87 25.11 -2.31
N SER A 296 -13.90 25.79 -1.81
CA SER A 296 -14.47 25.67 -0.46
C SER A 296 -15.11 24.30 -0.13
N GLY A 297 -14.86 23.24 -0.89
CA GLY A 297 -15.46 21.92 -0.69
C GLY A 297 -14.63 21.05 0.25
N THR A 298 -15.16 20.75 1.44
CA THR A 298 -14.60 19.75 2.37
C THR A 298 -14.78 18.31 1.91
N ASP A 299 -15.57 18.10 0.86
CA ASP A 299 -16.03 16.77 0.45
C ASP A 299 -15.53 16.45 -0.96
N SER A 300 -15.01 15.22 -1.12
CA SER A 300 -14.69 14.66 -2.42
C SER A 300 -15.92 14.11 -3.12
N ALA A 301 -15.79 13.90 -4.44
CA ALA A 301 -16.83 13.24 -5.22
C ALA A 301 -17.12 11.81 -4.73
N GLY A 302 -16.09 11.06 -4.34
CA GLY A 302 -16.23 9.72 -3.77
C GLY A 302 -16.94 9.72 -2.42
N LEU A 303 -16.60 10.64 -1.49
CA LEU A 303 -17.28 10.74 -0.21
C LEU A 303 -18.77 11.08 -0.40
N ARG A 304 -19.09 12.06 -1.25
CA ARG A 304 -20.48 12.42 -1.56
C ARG A 304 -21.25 11.24 -2.13
N TYR A 305 -20.64 10.49 -3.03
CA TYR A 305 -21.24 9.29 -3.60
C TYR A 305 -21.55 8.23 -2.53
N LEU A 306 -20.59 7.91 -1.65
CA LEU A 306 -20.78 6.92 -0.60
C LEU A 306 -21.82 7.34 0.45
N ILE A 307 -21.98 8.65 0.69
CA ILE A 307 -23.04 9.19 1.53
C ILE A 307 -24.40 9.05 0.83
N ALA A 308 -24.48 9.47 -0.44
CA ALA A 308 -25.72 9.45 -1.22
C ALA A 308 -26.26 8.03 -1.45
N SER A 309 -25.38 7.04 -1.64
CA SER A 309 -25.76 5.63 -1.77
C SER A 309 -26.09 4.95 -0.43
N GLY A 310 -25.94 5.64 0.70
CA GLY A 310 -26.22 5.12 2.04
C GLY A 310 -25.18 4.12 2.56
N VAL A 311 -24.16 3.77 1.77
CA VAL A 311 -23.14 2.78 2.16
C VAL A 311 -22.24 3.30 3.28
N HIS A 312 -21.98 4.62 3.31
CA HIS A 312 -21.21 5.27 4.39
C HIS A 312 -21.84 5.01 5.76
N ALA A 313 -23.13 5.34 5.91
CA ALA A 313 -23.86 5.12 7.16
C ALA A 313 -23.95 3.63 7.51
N SER A 314 -24.17 2.76 6.53
CA SER A 314 -24.25 1.31 6.76
C SER A 314 -22.93 0.71 7.26
N THR A 315 -21.80 1.11 6.68
CA THR A 315 -20.47 0.61 7.06
C THR A 315 -20.10 1.09 8.46
N ILE A 316 -20.44 2.33 8.80
CA ILE A 316 -20.26 2.87 10.15
C ILE A 316 -21.15 2.12 11.15
N ALA A 317 -22.39 1.78 10.79
CA ALA A 317 -23.29 1.02 11.67
C ALA A 317 -22.76 -0.40 11.96
N ILE A 318 -22.02 -1.02 11.02
CA ILE A 318 -21.29 -2.28 11.25
C ILE A 318 -20.20 -2.06 12.29
N TYR A 319 -19.36 -1.03 12.11
CA TYR A 319 -18.33 -0.70 13.10
C TYR A 319 -18.95 -0.42 14.46
N LEU A 320 -19.94 0.48 14.55
CA LEU A 320 -20.58 0.87 15.81
C LEU A 320 -21.45 -0.22 16.43
N GLN A 321 -21.78 -1.29 15.68
CA GLN A 321 -22.71 -2.35 16.09
C GLN A 321 -24.09 -1.79 16.49
N THR A 322 -24.51 -0.69 15.86
CA THR A 322 -25.79 0.01 16.10
C THR A 322 -26.93 -0.52 15.25
N SER A 323 -26.64 -1.44 14.32
CA SER A 323 -27.65 -2.09 13.50
C SER A 323 -28.61 -2.85 14.43
N GLY A 324 -29.88 -2.44 14.52
CA GLY A 324 -30.92 -3.08 15.35
C GLY A 324 -31.27 -4.53 14.95
N ARG A 325 -30.49 -5.15 14.07
CA ARG A 325 -30.50 -6.58 13.76
C ARG A 325 -29.40 -7.24 14.60
N PRO A 326 -29.67 -8.35 15.30
CA PRO A 326 -28.59 -9.14 15.89
C PRO A 326 -27.69 -9.62 14.76
N VAL A 327 -26.54 -8.97 14.59
CA VAL A 327 -25.53 -9.36 13.61
C VAL A 327 -25.02 -10.73 14.04
N ASP A 328 -24.93 -11.67 13.10
CA ASP A 328 -24.36 -12.99 13.38
C ASP A 328 -22.94 -12.79 13.96
N PRO A 329 -22.58 -13.43 15.10
CA PRO A 329 -21.23 -13.39 15.63
C PRO A 329 -20.15 -13.61 14.56
N LEU A 330 -20.42 -14.47 13.58
CA LEU A 330 -19.51 -14.75 12.48
C LEU A 330 -19.37 -13.56 11.52
N GLU A 331 -20.47 -12.96 11.06
CA GLU A 331 -20.46 -11.73 10.25
C GLU A 331 -19.71 -10.60 10.96
N SER A 332 -19.97 -10.42 12.27
CA SER A 332 -19.31 -9.38 13.05
C SER A 332 -17.79 -9.59 13.09
N THR A 333 -17.32 -10.83 13.19
CA THR A 333 -15.88 -11.13 13.26
C THR A 333 -15.15 -10.78 11.96
N PHE A 334 -15.78 -11.04 10.81
CA PHE A 334 -15.16 -10.78 9.49
C PHE A 334 -15.30 -9.33 9.02
N LEU A 335 -16.42 -8.67 9.32
CA LEU A 335 -16.70 -7.32 8.82
C LEU A 335 -16.21 -6.21 9.76
N TYR A 336 -15.94 -6.53 11.04
CA TYR A 336 -15.50 -5.53 12.01
C TYR A 336 -14.18 -4.85 11.64
N GLY A 337 -13.16 -5.65 11.32
CA GLY A 337 -11.84 -5.12 10.94
C GLY A 337 -11.88 -4.18 9.73
N PRO A 338 -12.48 -4.62 8.60
CA PRO A 338 -12.70 -3.76 7.42
C PRO A 338 -13.50 -2.49 7.73
N ALA A 339 -14.57 -2.59 8.52
CA ALA A 339 -15.39 -1.44 8.88
C ALA A 339 -14.60 -0.44 9.76
N ALA A 340 -13.80 -0.91 10.71
CA ALA A 340 -12.91 -0.07 11.51
C ALA A 340 -11.85 0.61 10.63
N ASN A 341 -11.30 -0.10 9.64
CA ASN A 341 -10.38 0.47 8.66
C ASN A 341 -11.03 1.57 7.81
N TYR A 342 -12.26 1.35 7.35
CA TYR A 342 -13.05 2.36 6.64
C TYR A 342 -13.21 3.65 7.46
N VAL A 343 -13.61 3.52 8.73
CA VAL A 343 -13.75 4.68 9.63
C VAL A 343 -12.40 5.36 9.88
N ALA A 344 -11.30 4.60 9.97
CA ALA A 344 -9.95 5.13 10.14
C ALA A 344 -9.49 5.92 8.90
N THR A 345 -9.69 5.38 7.70
CA THR A 345 -9.43 6.08 6.43
C THR A 345 -10.29 7.34 6.31
N TYR A 346 -11.58 7.25 6.64
CA TYR A 346 -12.48 8.39 6.62
C TYR A 346 -12.05 9.51 7.60
N ALA A 347 -11.75 9.17 8.85
CA ALA A 347 -11.36 10.14 9.88
C ALA A 347 -10.02 10.83 9.57
N SER A 348 -9.05 10.09 9.01
CA SER A 348 -7.73 10.63 8.64
C SER A 348 -7.80 11.52 7.40
N LEU A 349 -8.50 11.10 6.35
CA LEU A 349 -8.59 11.86 5.09
C LEU A 349 -9.53 13.07 5.21
N TYR A 350 -10.71 12.89 5.81
CA TYR A 350 -11.80 13.87 5.87
C TYR A 350 -12.04 14.36 7.31
N SER A 351 -10.97 14.80 7.99
CA SER A 351 -11.01 15.17 9.41
C SER A 351 -12.06 16.22 9.77
N GLU A 352 -12.23 17.26 8.95
CA GLU A 352 -13.21 18.34 9.21
C GLU A 352 -14.65 17.82 9.14
N HIS A 353 -14.96 17.03 8.10
CA HIS A 353 -16.27 16.40 7.94
C HIS A 353 -16.53 15.37 9.07
N PHE A 354 -15.49 14.66 9.52
CA PHE A 354 -15.59 13.76 10.67
C PHE A 354 -15.85 14.51 11.99
N LEU A 355 -15.13 15.59 12.27
CA LEU A 355 -15.23 16.37 13.51
C LEU A 355 -16.56 17.13 13.64
N THR A 356 -17.13 17.57 12.53
CA THR A 356 -18.45 18.24 12.49
C THR A 356 -19.61 17.27 12.66
N SER A 357 -19.38 15.97 12.45
CA SER A 357 -20.38 14.92 12.53
C SER A 357 -20.56 14.37 13.96
N GLN A 358 -21.77 13.88 14.26
CA GLN A 358 -22.06 13.15 15.51
C GLN A 358 -21.22 11.86 15.66
N LEU A 359 -20.64 11.39 14.55
CA LEU A 359 -19.78 10.21 14.50
C LEU A 359 -18.55 10.34 15.40
N ALA A 360 -17.96 11.54 15.52
CA ALA A 360 -16.78 11.73 16.35
C ALA A 360 -17.03 11.34 17.81
N GLU A 361 -18.17 11.73 18.39
CA GLU A 361 -18.54 11.37 19.75
C GLU A 361 -18.95 9.90 19.88
N GLN A 362 -19.69 9.35 18.91
CA GLN A 362 -20.05 7.93 18.91
C GLN A 362 -18.81 7.02 18.88
N VAL A 363 -17.82 7.34 18.04
CA VAL A 363 -16.55 6.62 17.97
C VAL A 363 -15.77 6.75 19.28
N LYS A 364 -15.68 7.96 19.87
CA LYS A 364 -15.03 8.14 21.17
C LYS A 364 -15.67 7.31 22.28
N VAL A 365 -17.00 7.31 22.37
CA VAL A 365 -17.75 6.53 23.38
C VAL A 365 -17.47 5.05 23.20
N ARG A 366 -17.54 4.55 21.96
CA ARG A 366 -17.23 3.14 21.67
C ARG A 366 -15.79 2.78 22.03
N LEU A 367 -14.82 3.59 21.60
CA LEU A 367 -13.40 3.36 21.92
C LEU A 367 -13.17 3.31 23.42
N ARG A 368 -13.83 4.17 24.21
CA ARG A 368 -13.73 4.12 25.68
C ARG A 368 -14.24 2.80 26.24
N VAL A 369 -15.37 2.28 25.75
CA VAL A 369 -15.90 0.99 26.19
C VAL A 369 -14.95 -0.17 25.82
N THR A 370 -14.41 -0.16 24.60
CA THR A 370 -13.54 -1.24 24.13
C THR A 370 -12.14 -1.23 24.77
N LEU A 371 -11.60 -0.05 25.05
CA LEU A 371 -10.27 0.14 25.62
C LEU A 371 -10.25 0.09 27.15
N ASP A 372 -11.41 0.16 27.82
CA ASP A 372 -11.53 -0.05 29.27
C ASP A 372 -11.36 -1.53 29.62
N GLN A 373 -10.11 -1.99 29.57
CA GLN A 373 -9.72 -3.37 29.83
C GLN A 373 -8.85 -3.47 31.09
N SER A 374 -8.96 -4.61 31.79
CA SER A 374 -8.09 -4.89 32.93
C SER A 374 -6.62 -5.01 32.50
N PRO A 375 -5.65 -4.68 33.37
CA PRO A 375 -4.22 -4.83 33.09
C PRO A 375 -3.83 -6.26 32.64
N SER A 376 -4.51 -7.28 33.16
CA SER A 376 -4.30 -8.67 32.76
C SER A 376 -4.75 -8.96 31.33
N ARG A 377 -5.83 -8.33 30.84
CA ARG A 377 -6.27 -8.48 29.45
C ARG A 377 -5.30 -7.78 28.51
N TRP A 378 -4.83 -6.59 28.86
CA TRP A 378 -3.83 -5.89 28.05
C TRP A 378 -2.54 -6.69 27.84
N ALA A 379 -2.09 -7.44 28.86
CA ALA A 379 -0.86 -8.23 28.80
C ALA A 379 -1.01 -9.62 28.17
N HIS A 380 -2.21 -10.23 28.18
CA HIS A 380 -2.38 -11.65 27.85
C HIS A 380 -3.52 -11.96 26.87
N ALA A 381 -4.47 -11.05 26.65
CA ALA A 381 -5.53 -11.24 25.67
C ALA A 381 -5.11 -10.73 24.29
N GLU A 382 -5.88 -11.10 23.26
CA GLU A 382 -5.76 -10.48 21.94
C GLU A 382 -6.05 -8.98 22.06
N SER A 383 -5.15 -8.17 21.52
CA SER A 383 -5.28 -6.72 21.53
C SER A 383 -6.49 -6.27 20.69
N PRO A 384 -7.18 -5.19 21.06
CA PRO A 384 -8.19 -4.56 20.21
C PRO A 384 -7.51 -3.78 19.06
N LYS A 385 -6.74 -4.48 18.21
CA LYS A 385 -5.86 -3.91 17.18
C LYS A 385 -6.59 -2.98 16.20
N HIS A 386 -7.82 -3.31 15.83
CA HIS A 386 -8.62 -2.51 14.90
C HIS A 386 -9.05 -1.16 15.52
N ASP A 387 -9.42 -1.16 16.81
CA ASP A 387 -9.75 0.05 17.56
C ASP A 387 -8.51 0.91 17.86
N LEU A 388 -7.38 0.27 18.13
CA LEU A 388 -6.09 0.95 18.31
C LEU A 388 -5.62 1.62 17.01
N HIS A 389 -5.77 0.94 15.87
CA HIS A 389 -5.49 1.53 14.55
C HIS A 389 -6.43 2.70 14.23
N LEU A 390 -7.72 2.57 14.53
CA LEU A 390 -8.68 3.67 14.40
C LEU A 390 -8.26 4.84 15.30
N LEU A 391 -7.96 4.60 16.57
CA LEU A 391 -7.51 5.60 17.52
C LEU A 391 -6.27 6.37 17.03
N ALA A 392 -5.29 5.67 16.45
CA ALA A 392 -4.08 6.26 15.88
C ALA A 392 -4.36 7.16 14.65
N SER A 393 -5.45 6.87 13.94
CA SER A 393 -5.88 7.54 12.71
C SER A 393 -6.83 8.72 12.97
N LEU A 394 -7.38 8.86 14.18
CA LEU A 394 -8.25 9.97 14.53
C LEU A 394 -7.48 11.31 14.52
N PRO A 395 -8.14 12.41 14.08
CA PRO A 395 -7.59 13.75 14.23
C PRO A 395 -7.25 14.04 15.70
N ARG A 396 -6.09 14.66 15.96
CA ARG A 396 -5.63 14.90 17.34
C ARG A 396 -6.59 15.80 18.12
N SER A 397 -7.25 16.74 17.44
CA SER A 397 -8.37 17.54 17.97
C SER A 397 -9.54 16.71 18.52
N ALA A 398 -9.83 15.53 17.95
CA ALA A 398 -10.86 14.65 18.48
C ALA A 398 -10.43 14.01 19.81
N LEU A 399 -9.13 13.71 19.94
CA LEU A 399 -8.57 13.04 21.12
C LEU A 399 -8.28 14.01 22.27
N LEU A 400 -8.05 15.28 21.95
CA LEU A 400 -7.69 16.30 22.92
C LEU A 400 -8.91 16.67 23.76
N SER A 401 -8.81 16.46 25.07
CA SER A 401 -9.78 16.94 26.06
C SER A 401 -9.03 17.78 27.09
N THR A 402 -9.07 19.09 26.93
CA THR A 402 -8.33 20.05 27.78
C THR A 402 -8.88 20.14 29.20
N SER A 403 -10.18 19.85 29.39
CA SER A 403 -10.85 19.96 30.70
C SER A 403 -11.00 18.62 31.43
N ASN A 404 -11.08 17.49 30.71
CA ASN A 404 -11.28 16.18 31.31
C ASN A 404 -10.45 15.11 30.58
N TRP A 405 -9.21 14.90 30.99
CA TRP A 405 -8.33 13.89 30.41
C TRP A 405 -8.99 12.49 30.36
N GLN A 406 -9.78 12.13 31.36
CA GLN A 406 -10.49 10.83 31.43
C GLN A 406 -11.56 10.65 30.36
N SER A 407 -11.99 11.72 29.69
CA SER A 407 -12.90 11.62 28.54
C SER A 407 -12.17 11.26 27.25
N SER A 408 -10.85 11.42 27.20
CA SER A 408 -10.04 10.99 26.06
C SER A 408 -9.84 9.47 26.08
N PRO A 409 -10.11 8.74 24.98
CA PRO A 409 -9.81 7.31 24.91
C PRO A 409 -8.31 7.00 25.12
N LEU A 410 -7.42 7.96 24.86
CA LEU A 410 -5.97 7.81 25.12
C LEU A 410 -5.64 7.64 26.61
N SER A 411 -6.51 8.11 27.51
CA SER A 411 -6.29 7.98 28.95
C SER A 411 -6.36 6.54 29.45
N LEU A 412 -6.97 5.63 28.68
CA LEU A 412 -7.14 4.21 29.02
C LEU A 412 -5.97 3.33 28.54
N LEU A 413 -5.06 3.88 27.72
CA LEU A 413 -3.92 3.13 27.21
C LEU A 413 -2.85 2.97 28.31
N PRO A 414 -2.48 1.72 28.68
CA PRO A 414 -1.50 1.49 29.73
C PRO A 414 -0.05 1.60 29.23
N SER A 415 0.83 2.17 30.06
CA SER A 415 2.30 2.13 29.82
C SER A 415 2.96 0.86 30.37
N LYS A 416 2.52 0.36 31.52
CA LYS A 416 3.16 -0.76 32.23
C LYS A 416 2.70 -2.14 31.76
N ALA A 417 1.43 -2.47 31.98
CA ALA A 417 0.82 -3.71 31.51
C ALA A 417 0.30 -3.50 30.09
N THR A 418 1.23 -3.44 29.13
CA THR A 418 0.97 -3.00 27.75
C THR A 418 1.32 -4.08 26.75
N ASN A 419 1.02 -3.83 25.47
CA ASN A 419 1.36 -4.70 24.36
C ASN A 419 1.95 -3.88 23.18
N PRO A 420 2.51 -4.53 22.15
CA PRO A 420 3.10 -3.85 21.00
C PRO A 420 2.15 -2.85 20.31
N ASP A 421 0.88 -3.20 20.16
CA ASP A 421 -0.11 -2.37 19.45
C ASP A 421 -0.40 -1.06 20.18
N VAL A 422 -0.48 -1.10 21.51
CA VAL A 422 -0.66 0.11 22.34
C VAL A 422 0.55 1.04 22.20
N LEU A 423 1.77 0.50 22.27
CA LEU A 423 2.99 1.31 22.13
C LEU A 423 3.10 1.93 20.73
N ASN A 424 2.77 1.17 19.68
CA ASN A 424 2.76 1.69 18.31
C ASN A 424 1.66 2.74 18.08
N THR A 425 0.52 2.58 18.75
CA THR A 425 -0.56 3.59 18.73
C THR A 425 -0.10 4.89 19.39
N LEU A 426 0.51 4.81 20.58
CA LEU A 426 1.09 5.97 21.27
C LEU A 426 2.18 6.63 20.41
N ALA A 427 3.06 5.83 19.80
CA ALA A 427 4.11 6.32 18.90
C ALA A 427 3.53 7.15 17.75
N THR A 428 2.52 6.62 17.04
CA THR A 428 1.85 7.32 15.93
C THR A 428 1.11 8.58 16.38
N VAL A 429 0.47 8.55 17.54
CA VAL A 429 -0.23 9.73 18.09
C VAL A 429 0.77 10.82 18.46
N PHE A 430 1.85 10.48 19.16
CA PHE A 430 2.86 11.44 19.64
C PHE A 430 3.75 12.00 18.53
N ARG A 431 4.03 11.23 17.47
CA ARG A 431 4.82 11.72 16.33
C ARG A 431 4.18 12.93 15.64
N GLY A 432 2.84 12.98 15.64
CA GLY A 432 2.05 13.97 14.92
C GLY A 432 1.84 13.60 13.44
N PRO A 433 1.28 14.52 12.63
CA PRO A 433 0.91 14.23 11.26
C PRO A 433 2.14 13.92 10.39
N ALA A 434 1.92 13.10 9.34
CA ALA A 434 2.89 12.96 8.27
C ALA A 434 3.14 14.33 7.62
N ARG A 435 4.38 14.60 7.19
CA ARG A 435 4.67 15.83 6.46
C ARG A 435 3.99 15.77 5.10
N ASP A 436 2.88 16.48 4.94
CA ASP A 436 2.29 16.72 3.62
C ASP A 436 3.23 17.68 2.87
N ILE A 437 4.07 17.12 2.00
CA ILE A 437 4.96 17.92 1.13
C ILE A 437 4.10 18.40 -0.05
N THR A 438 3.44 19.54 0.10
CA THR A 438 2.66 20.15 -0.98
C THR A 438 3.54 21.06 -1.82
N PHE A 439 3.99 20.60 -2.99
CA PHE A 439 4.71 21.44 -3.94
C PHE A 439 3.74 22.47 -4.54
N ARG A 440 3.92 23.76 -4.20
CA ARG A 440 3.26 24.86 -4.90
C ARG A 440 4.08 25.20 -6.14
N LEU A 441 3.51 24.98 -7.32
CA LEU A 441 4.13 25.39 -8.58
C LEU A 441 4.20 26.93 -8.62
N GLY A 442 5.41 27.49 -8.57
CA GLY A 442 5.65 28.95 -8.59
C GLY A 442 6.52 29.51 -7.47
N SER A 443 6.87 28.73 -6.43
CA SER A 443 7.82 29.17 -5.40
C SER A 443 9.24 28.73 -5.75
N SER A 444 10.14 29.68 -6.04
CA SER A 444 11.55 29.45 -6.39
C SER A 444 12.46 29.05 -5.21
N SER A 445 11.89 28.53 -4.13
CA SER A 445 12.61 27.95 -2.99
C SER A 445 12.01 26.59 -2.67
N GLY A 446 12.82 25.53 -2.77
CA GLY A 446 12.43 24.11 -2.64
C GLY A 446 12.00 23.65 -1.24
N SER A 447 11.28 24.48 -0.47
CA SER A 447 10.65 24.11 0.79
C SER A 447 9.16 24.41 0.70
N ALA A 448 8.35 23.37 0.45
CA ALA A 448 6.90 23.43 0.60
C ALA A 448 6.55 23.88 2.03
N ALA A 449 5.88 25.02 2.18
CA ALA A 449 5.39 25.46 3.48
C ALA A 449 4.30 24.48 3.98
N PRO A 450 4.35 24.04 5.25
CA PRO A 450 3.33 23.13 5.80
C PRO A 450 1.95 23.78 5.76
N SER A 451 0.93 22.97 5.46
CA SER A 451 -0.46 23.46 5.45
C SER A 451 -0.89 23.91 6.85
N PRO A 452 -1.78 24.91 6.98
CA PRO A 452 -2.25 25.38 8.29
C PRO A 452 -2.95 24.27 9.09
N ARG A 453 -3.60 23.32 8.40
CA ARG A 453 -4.17 22.11 9.00
C ARG A 453 -3.08 21.22 9.62
N SER A 454 -2.00 20.96 8.90
CA SER A 454 -0.87 20.16 9.39
C SER A 454 -0.22 20.81 10.61
N LEU A 455 -0.08 22.14 10.62
CA LEU A 455 0.44 22.89 11.78
C LEU A 455 -0.47 22.79 13.01
N LYS A 456 -1.79 22.90 12.83
CA LYS A 456 -2.78 22.72 13.91
C LYS A 456 -2.70 21.31 14.50
N GLU A 457 -2.72 20.29 13.66
CA GLU A 457 -2.64 18.89 14.11
C GLU A 457 -1.28 18.58 14.78
N ALA A 458 -0.19 19.19 14.31
CA ALA A 458 1.13 19.11 14.93
C ALA A 458 1.19 19.73 16.33
N ALA A 459 0.51 20.87 16.55
CA ALA A 459 0.40 21.50 17.86
C ALA A 459 -0.47 20.67 18.82
N GLU A 460 -1.55 20.08 18.33
CA GLU A 460 -2.43 19.18 19.11
C GLU A 460 -1.73 17.88 19.49
N ALA A 461 -0.92 17.30 18.59
CA ALA A 461 -0.10 16.12 18.90
C ALA A 461 0.91 16.38 20.04
N ARG A 462 1.53 17.57 20.02
CA ARG A 462 2.40 18.03 21.10
C ARG A 462 1.62 18.10 22.42
N ALA A 463 0.46 18.76 22.43
CA ALA A 463 -0.37 18.86 23.63
C ALA A 463 -0.78 17.49 24.17
N LEU A 464 -1.22 16.57 23.30
CA LEU A 464 -1.60 15.20 23.68
C LEU A 464 -0.47 14.43 24.35
N TYR A 465 0.76 14.53 23.82
CA TYR A 465 1.93 13.92 24.45
C TYR A 465 2.12 14.42 25.88
N PHE A 466 2.10 15.74 26.09
CA PHE A 466 2.32 16.31 27.43
C PHE A 466 1.17 16.01 28.39
N TYR A 467 -0.09 16.05 27.94
CA TYR A 467 -1.22 15.61 28.77
C TYR A 467 -1.10 14.13 29.15
N TYR A 468 -0.64 13.27 28.24
CA TYR A 468 -0.43 11.87 28.54
C TYR A 468 0.68 11.67 29.58
N VAL A 469 1.83 12.34 29.42
CA VAL A 469 2.96 12.27 30.36
C VAL A 469 2.59 12.82 31.74
N ALA A 470 1.85 13.94 31.79
CA ALA A 470 1.39 14.55 33.03
C ALA A 470 0.52 13.59 33.87
N ASN A 471 -0.26 12.73 33.22
CA ASN A 471 -1.12 11.75 33.86
C ASN A 471 -0.45 10.38 34.05
N ASN A 472 0.64 10.09 33.33
CA ASN A 472 1.39 8.83 33.38
C ASN A 472 2.88 9.09 33.66
N PRO A 473 3.26 9.47 34.89
CA PRO A 473 4.64 9.87 35.20
C PRO A 473 5.67 8.73 35.04
N ARG A 474 5.21 7.47 35.08
CA ARG A 474 6.07 6.28 34.90
C ARG A 474 6.29 5.87 33.43
N LEU A 475 5.72 6.60 32.47
CA LEU A 475 5.80 6.26 31.06
C LEU A 475 7.23 5.92 30.60
N TRP A 476 8.19 6.79 30.88
CA TRP A 476 9.56 6.61 30.39
C TRP A 476 10.32 5.51 31.14
N GLN A 477 9.98 5.28 32.41
CA GLN A 477 10.48 4.13 33.16
C GLN A 477 9.97 2.82 32.54
N ASP A 478 8.69 2.74 32.23
CA ASP A 478 8.07 1.57 31.61
C ASP A 478 8.61 1.34 30.19
N ILE A 479 8.72 2.39 29.37
CA ILE A 479 9.31 2.29 28.01
C ILE A 479 10.75 1.77 28.06
N ALA A 480 11.59 2.32 28.94
CA ALA A 480 12.97 1.86 29.07
C ALA A 480 13.03 0.38 29.52
N MET A 481 12.13 -0.04 30.42
CA MET A 481 12.03 -1.44 30.88
C MET A 481 11.60 -2.38 29.74
N HIS A 482 10.57 -2.01 28.98
CA HIS A 482 10.10 -2.79 27.83
C HIS A 482 11.17 -2.90 26.75
N ALA A 483 11.85 -1.80 26.45
CA ALA A 483 12.94 -1.73 25.47
C ALA A 483 14.19 -2.51 25.90
N ASP A 484 14.40 -2.73 27.21
CA ASP A 484 15.47 -3.59 27.76
C ASP A 484 15.08 -5.09 27.78
N THR A 485 13.80 -5.43 27.60
CA THR A 485 13.29 -6.81 27.71
C THR A 485 13.35 -7.55 26.37
N ILE A 486 14.56 -7.92 25.94
CA ILE A 486 14.83 -8.55 24.63
C ILE A 486 14.07 -9.86 24.42
N ALA A 487 13.72 -10.57 25.50
CA ALA A 487 12.91 -11.79 25.44
C ALA A 487 11.53 -11.56 24.79
N LEU A 488 10.98 -10.35 24.89
CA LEU A 488 9.74 -9.92 24.24
C LEU A 488 10.08 -8.97 23.09
N LYS A 489 10.63 -9.54 22.01
CA LYS A 489 11.14 -8.79 20.85
C LYS A 489 10.17 -7.71 20.33
N ASP A 490 8.92 -8.07 20.02
CA ASP A 490 7.97 -7.13 19.42
C ASP A 490 7.59 -5.97 20.36
N LEU A 491 7.57 -6.24 21.67
CA LEU A 491 7.33 -5.24 22.70
C LEU A 491 8.53 -4.29 22.82
N ALA A 492 9.75 -4.84 22.82
CA ALA A 492 10.98 -4.06 22.85
C ALA A 492 11.13 -3.17 21.60
N LEU A 493 10.88 -3.71 20.41
CA LEU A 493 10.88 -2.96 19.15
C LEU A 493 9.83 -1.83 19.16
N SER A 494 8.63 -2.10 19.67
CA SER A 494 7.57 -1.09 19.75
C SER A 494 7.89 0.01 20.78
N ALA A 495 8.56 -0.33 21.90
CA ALA A 495 9.05 0.65 22.86
C ALA A 495 10.15 1.56 22.28
N ILE A 496 11.08 0.99 21.50
CA ILE A 496 12.08 1.76 20.75
C ILE A 496 11.42 2.63 19.68
N HIS A 497 10.36 2.13 19.05
CA HIS A 497 9.59 2.90 18.08
C HIS A 497 8.92 4.14 18.70
N VAL A 498 8.49 4.09 19.97
CA VAL A 498 8.02 5.30 20.71
C VAL A 498 9.15 6.32 20.85
N LEU A 499 10.35 5.89 21.24
CA LEU A 499 11.53 6.77 21.34
C LEU A 499 11.86 7.43 19.99
N ASN A 500 11.87 6.64 18.92
CA ASN A 500 12.17 7.13 17.57
C ASN A 500 11.07 8.05 17.01
N SER A 501 9.81 7.74 17.30
CA SER A 501 8.66 8.57 16.90
C SER A 501 8.69 9.93 17.57
N LEU A 502 9.15 10.00 18.82
CA LEU A 502 9.31 11.25 19.53
C LEU A 502 10.52 12.06 19.03
N SER A 503 11.66 11.41 18.78
CA SER A 503 12.85 12.10 18.23
C SER A 503 12.55 12.74 16.87
N THR A 504 11.79 12.04 16.04
CA THR A 504 11.37 12.49 14.69
C THR A 504 10.03 13.22 14.66
N ALA A 505 9.48 13.59 15.83
CA ALA A 505 8.17 14.24 15.90
C ALA A 505 8.15 15.59 15.15
N ASN A 506 7.03 15.83 14.46
CA ASN A 506 6.79 17.02 13.65
C ASN A 506 5.91 18.02 14.41
N TRP A 507 6.29 18.36 15.63
CA TRP A 507 5.50 19.27 16.47
C TRP A 507 5.55 20.72 15.99
N SER A 508 4.51 21.46 16.35
CA SER A 508 4.41 22.90 16.14
C SER A 508 4.03 23.59 17.45
N VAL A 509 4.51 24.82 17.66
CA VAL A 509 4.08 25.71 18.75
C VAL A 509 2.90 26.59 18.30
N THR A 510 2.66 26.66 16.99
CA THR A 510 1.59 27.45 16.38
C THR A 510 0.58 26.54 15.68
N PRO A 511 -0.73 26.70 15.93
CA PRO A 511 -1.37 27.63 16.85
C PRO A 511 -1.14 27.25 18.33
N ALA A 512 -1.29 28.21 19.23
CA ALA A 512 -1.17 27.98 20.66
C ALA A 512 -2.32 27.07 21.15
N VAL A 513 -1.96 25.90 21.69
CA VAL A 513 -2.88 24.95 22.32
C VAL A 513 -2.60 24.95 23.82
N ALA A 514 -3.63 24.79 24.66
CA ALA A 514 -3.46 24.70 26.10
C ALA A 514 -2.59 23.49 26.48
N MET A 515 -1.64 23.72 27.38
CA MET A 515 -0.67 22.73 27.83
C MET A 515 -0.88 22.44 29.32
N PRO A 516 -0.44 21.28 29.85
CA PRO A 516 -0.48 21.03 31.28
C PRO A 516 0.56 21.88 32.03
N ASP A 517 0.14 22.55 33.11
CA ASP A 517 0.98 23.47 33.88
C ASP A 517 1.97 22.78 34.85
N ASN A 518 1.86 21.45 35.02
CA ASN A 518 2.60 20.70 36.03
C ASN A 518 3.95 20.13 35.55
N ILE A 519 4.27 20.24 34.26
CA ILE A 519 5.49 19.70 33.66
C ILE A 519 6.11 20.70 32.68
N ALA A 520 7.41 20.57 32.44
CA ALA A 520 8.07 21.36 31.39
C ALA A 520 7.61 20.90 30.01
N THR A 521 7.30 21.84 29.12
CA THR A 521 6.78 21.56 27.78
C THR A 521 7.68 22.09 26.66
N PRO A 522 8.82 21.44 26.35
CA PRO A 522 9.67 21.81 25.23
C PRO A 522 8.92 21.92 23.90
N GLU A 523 9.49 22.69 22.97
CA GLU A 523 8.87 23.00 21.67
C GLU A 523 8.93 21.84 20.68
N SER A 524 9.93 20.97 20.80
CA SER A 524 10.17 19.85 19.88
C SER A 524 10.31 18.51 20.62
N GLY A 525 10.05 17.41 19.91
CA GLY A 525 10.09 16.07 20.49
C GLY A 525 11.49 15.61 20.90
N HIS A 526 12.53 15.96 20.13
CA HIS A 526 13.92 15.64 20.49
C HIS A 526 14.38 16.42 21.74
N LEU A 527 13.90 17.65 21.94
CA LEU A 527 14.13 18.39 23.18
C LEU A 527 13.34 17.80 24.35
N ALA A 528 12.13 17.28 24.11
CA ALA A 528 11.34 16.60 25.14
C ALA A 528 12.02 15.31 25.66
N LEU A 529 12.86 14.64 24.86
CA LEU A 529 13.64 13.47 25.30
C LEU A 529 14.79 13.82 26.26
N VAL A 530 15.31 15.05 26.20
CA VAL A 530 16.39 15.54 27.07
C VAL A 530 15.88 16.44 28.20
N ALA A 531 14.56 16.55 28.36
CA ALA A 531 13.91 17.25 29.46
C ALA A 531 13.25 16.25 30.43
N GLN A 532 12.96 16.70 31.65
CA GLN A 532 12.15 15.90 32.60
C GLN A 532 10.72 15.72 32.05
N PRO A 533 10.11 14.53 32.14
CA PRO A 533 10.57 13.31 32.85
C PRO A 533 11.35 12.29 31.99
N ALA A 534 11.55 12.54 30.69
CA ALA A 534 12.22 11.58 29.80
C ALA A 534 13.72 11.42 30.10
N LEU A 535 14.36 12.51 30.51
CA LEU A 535 15.79 12.59 30.81
C LEU A 535 16.27 11.55 31.83
N GLU A 536 15.42 11.14 32.78
CA GLU A 536 15.79 10.20 33.84
C GLU A 536 15.90 8.74 33.35
N TYR A 537 15.09 8.34 32.36
CA TYR A 537 14.96 6.93 31.95
C TYR A 537 15.29 6.70 30.47
N ALA A 538 14.71 7.49 29.57
CA ALA A 538 14.87 7.33 28.12
C ALA A 538 16.30 7.66 27.68
N TRP A 539 16.86 8.74 28.20
CA TRP A 539 18.21 9.19 27.85
C TRP A 539 19.31 8.20 28.29
N PRO A 540 19.35 7.72 29.55
CA PRO A 540 20.30 6.68 29.96
C PRO A 540 20.13 5.37 29.19
N TYR A 541 18.90 4.98 28.86
CA TYR A 541 18.66 3.80 28.04
C TYR A 541 19.32 3.95 26.66
N LEU A 542 19.07 5.06 25.96
CA LEU A 542 19.62 5.31 24.63
C LEU A 542 21.15 5.31 24.61
N LEU A 543 21.80 5.95 25.59
CA LEU A 543 23.27 6.03 25.65
C LEU A 543 23.96 4.76 26.17
N ARG A 544 23.25 3.86 26.85
CA ARG A 544 23.83 2.61 27.35
C ARG A 544 24.13 1.66 26.18
N PRO A 545 25.23 0.89 26.22
CA PRO A 545 25.48 -0.19 25.25
C PRO A 545 24.32 -1.18 25.15
N SER A 546 24.06 -1.69 23.95
CA SER A 546 23.12 -2.80 23.72
C SER A 546 23.63 -4.08 24.40
N ARG A 547 22.72 -4.89 24.97
CA ARG A 547 23.12 -6.16 25.59
C ARG A 547 23.43 -7.17 24.49
N SER A 548 24.63 -7.75 24.49
CA SER A 548 24.95 -8.93 23.68
C SER A 548 24.79 -10.20 24.53
N PHE A 549 24.18 -11.24 23.95
CA PHE A 549 24.09 -12.55 24.59
C PHE A 549 25.21 -13.46 24.09
N ALA A 550 26.47 -13.02 24.17
CA ALA A 550 27.63 -13.80 23.73
C ALA A 550 27.91 -15.05 24.60
N ASN A 551 27.22 -15.22 25.75
CA ASN A 551 27.52 -16.24 26.75
C ASN A 551 26.32 -17.13 27.16
N LEU A 552 25.20 -17.14 26.43
CA LEU A 552 24.11 -18.09 26.69
C LEU A 552 24.40 -19.43 26.02
N VAL A 553 25.08 -20.30 26.77
CA VAL A 553 25.26 -21.71 26.42
C VAL A 553 23.89 -22.40 26.44
N GLY A 554 23.34 -22.69 25.27
CA GLY A 554 22.17 -23.55 25.09
C GLY A 554 20.88 -22.82 24.71
N GLY A 555 20.64 -22.68 23.41
CA GLY A 555 19.35 -22.28 22.87
C GLY A 555 19.44 -21.97 21.38
N ARG A 556 18.71 -22.73 20.56
CA ARG A 556 18.66 -22.62 19.09
C ARG A 556 18.57 -21.17 18.59
N GLY A 557 19.57 -20.69 17.83
CA GLY A 557 19.53 -19.74 16.70
C GLY A 557 18.82 -18.37 16.78
N ASP A 558 17.77 -18.17 17.58
CA ASP A 558 16.83 -17.05 17.43
C ASP A 558 17.07 -15.88 18.40
N ALA A 559 17.69 -16.12 19.56
CA ALA A 559 17.94 -15.09 20.56
C ALA A 559 19.01 -14.07 20.11
N GLU A 560 20.03 -14.53 19.38
CA GLU A 560 21.05 -13.66 18.79
C GLU A 560 20.46 -12.76 17.69
N SER A 561 19.57 -13.32 16.86
CA SER A 561 18.83 -12.57 15.84
C SER A 561 17.92 -11.49 16.45
N SER A 562 17.24 -11.81 17.55
CA SER A 562 16.36 -10.86 18.25
C SER A 562 17.15 -9.74 18.95
N ALA A 563 18.27 -10.08 19.60
CA ALA A 563 19.13 -9.09 20.24
C ALA A 563 19.78 -8.14 19.22
N TYR A 564 20.21 -8.66 18.07
CA TYR A 564 20.73 -7.84 16.99
C TYR A 564 19.66 -6.88 16.45
N GLN A 565 18.44 -7.36 16.18
CA GLN A 565 17.36 -6.51 15.66
C GLN A 565 16.95 -5.40 16.63
N VAL A 566 16.90 -5.68 17.94
CA VAL A 566 16.64 -4.67 18.97
C VAL A 566 17.80 -3.66 19.05
N ALA A 567 19.05 -4.13 18.95
CA ALA A 567 20.23 -3.28 18.95
C ALA A 567 20.31 -2.37 17.71
N GLU A 568 19.96 -2.90 16.55
CA GLU A 568 19.87 -2.15 15.28
C GLU A 568 18.77 -1.08 15.36
N ALA A 569 17.56 -1.44 15.82
CA ALA A 569 16.47 -0.48 16.00
C ALA A 569 16.84 0.65 16.98
N LYS A 570 17.53 0.32 18.08
CA LYS A 570 18.04 1.31 19.04
C LYS A 570 19.07 2.24 18.39
N HIS A 571 19.98 1.69 17.60
CA HIS A 571 20.98 2.45 16.88
C HIS A 571 20.36 3.41 15.85
N ASP A 572 19.33 2.98 15.14
CA ASP A 572 18.59 3.83 14.20
C ASP A 572 17.84 4.96 14.91
N ALA A 573 17.28 4.69 16.10
CA ALA A 573 16.67 5.72 16.93
C ALA A 573 17.71 6.76 17.41
N LEU A 574 18.92 6.32 17.79
CA LEU A 574 20.04 7.20 18.13
C LEU A 574 20.49 8.05 16.94
N ARG A 575 20.62 7.46 15.76
CA ARG A 575 20.99 8.20 14.53
C ARG A 575 19.95 9.25 14.17
N SER A 576 18.67 8.90 14.29
CA SER A 576 17.56 9.84 14.05
C SER A 576 17.60 11.01 15.05
N LEU A 577 17.91 10.74 16.32
CA LEU A 577 18.07 11.76 17.35
C LEU A 577 19.30 12.65 17.08
N GLU A 578 20.43 12.06 16.72
CA GLU A 578 21.68 12.78 16.37
C GLU A 578 21.43 13.75 15.20
N LEU A 579 20.75 13.31 14.14
CA LEU A 579 20.41 14.16 12.99
C LEU A 579 19.56 15.38 13.39
N ARG A 580 18.64 15.21 14.35
CA ARG A 580 17.80 16.31 14.83
C ARG A 580 18.60 17.29 15.68
N PHE A 581 19.50 16.81 16.54
CA PHE A 581 20.41 17.68 17.29
C PHE A 581 21.43 18.40 16.41
N LYS A 582 21.94 17.77 15.33
CA LYS A 582 22.77 18.46 14.32
C LYS A 582 22.03 19.67 13.76
N SER A 583 20.78 19.47 13.30
CA SER A 583 19.96 20.55 12.79
C SER A 583 19.64 21.63 13.84
N GLN A 584 19.46 21.23 15.11
CA GLN A 584 19.23 22.18 16.21
C GLN A 584 20.46 23.05 16.49
N VAL A 585 21.67 22.46 16.56
CA VAL A 585 22.94 23.18 16.76
C VAL A 585 23.20 24.16 15.61
N GLU A 586 22.88 23.78 14.37
CA GLU A 586 22.97 24.66 13.21
C GLU A 586 21.99 25.86 13.30
N GLN A 587 20.80 25.65 13.85
CA GLN A 587 19.79 26.70 13.99
C GLN A 587 20.06 27.63 15.18
N THR A 588 20.53 27.10 16.30
CA THR A 588 20.75 27.83 17.56
C THR A 588 22.12 27.48 18.15
N PRO A 589 23.22 28.05 17.62
CA PRO A 589 24.56 27.78 18.13
C PRO A 589 24.79 28.44 19.50
N GLY A 590 25.44 27.74 20.44
CA GLY A 590 25.86 28.28 21.74
C GLY A 590 24.89 28.07 22.91
N GLU A 591 23.80 27.31 22.72
CA GLU A 591 22.85 26.98 23.79
C GLU A 591 23.23 25.71 24.60
N GLY A 592 24.41 25.13 24.36
CA GLY A 592 24.91 23.96 25.09
C GLY A 592 24.45 22.61 24.52
N TYR A 593 23.81 22.61 23.35
CA TYR A 593 23.44 21.38 22.64
C TYR A 593 24.65 20.67 22.00
N GLU A 594 25.79 21.36 21.89
CA GLU A 594 27.04 20.83 21.33
C GLU A 594 27.58 19.63 22.13
N ASP A 595 27.49 19.69 23.46
CA ASP A 595 27.93 18.60 24.35
C ASP A 595 27.04 17.37 24.20
N ILE A 596 25.73 17.59 24.06
CA ILE A 596 24.73 16.53 23.82
C ILE A 596 25.01 15.87 22.47
N LEU A 597 25.26 16.68 21.43
CA LEU A 597 25.59 16.18 20.10
C LEU A 597 26.90 15.36 20.12
N ALA A 598 27.93 15.82 20.82
CA ALA A 598 29.19 15.09 20.94
C ALA A 598 29.01 13.72 21.60
N GLN A 599 28.17 13.62 22.64
CA GLN A 599 27.83 12.35 23.28
C GLN A 599 27.08 11.40 22.34
N LEU A 600 26.09 11.92 21.58
CA LEU A 600 25.34 11.14 20.60
C LEU A 600 26.23 10.66 19.45
N SER A 601 27.04 11.54 18.86
CA SER A 601 27.95 11.19 17.77
C SER A 601 28.95 10.12 18.18
N LYS A 602 29.47 10.18 19.42
CA LYS A 602 30.32 9.12 19.96
C LYS A 602 29.59 7.77 20.02
N ARG A 603 28.35 7.75 20.54
CA ARG A 603 27.54 6.52 20.63
C ARG A 603 27.10 5.98 19.28
N VAL A 604 26.81 6.85 18.32
CA VAL A 604 26.50 6.43 16.95
C VAL A 604 27.76 5.85 16.27
N ALA A 605 28.96 6.38 16.55
CA ALA A 605 30.20 5.83 16.00
C ALA A 605 30.53 4.41 16.52
N ASP A 606 30.07 4.05 17.72
CA ASP A 606 30.30 2.72 18.33
C ASP A 606 29.56 1.59 17.59
N GLY A 607 28.53 1.91 16.79
CA GLY A 607 27.71 0.94 16.06
C GLY A 607 26.59 0.29 16.89
N PRO A 608 25.80 -0.63 16.30
CA PRO A 608 24.66 -1.26 16.98
C PRO A 608 25.10 -2.26 18.07
N LEU A 609 26.20 -2.96 17.85
CA LEU A 609 26.86 -3.82 18.83
C LEU A 609 28.21 -3.20 19.18
N ASN A 610 28.42 -2.93 20.48
CA ASN A 610 29.68 -2.39 20.97
C ASN A 610 30.85 -3.30 20.56
N ARG A 611 31.86 -2.72 19.90
CA ARG A 611 33.14 -3.40 19.60
C ARG A 611 33.99 -3.71 20.84
N GLU A 612 33.68 -3.09 21.98
CA GLU A 612 34.48 -3.22 23.21
C GLU A 612 34.24 -4.53 24.00
N GLY A 613 33.27 -5.37 23.61
CA GLY A 613 32.96 -6.63 24.27
C GLY A 613 33.74 -7.86 23.80
N GLU A 614 34.52 -7.77 22.71
CA GLU A 614 35.26 -8.90 22.12
C GLU A 614 36.69 -9.11 22.67
N ILE A 615 37.04 -8.48 23.79
CA ILE A 615 38.31 -8.76 24.49
C ILE A 615 38.03 -9.77 25.62
N GLY A 616 37.64 -10.98 25.22
CA GLY A 616 37.26 -12.06 26.15
C GLY A 616 37.61 -13.43 25.60
N GLY A 617 38.90 -13.76 25.58
CA GLY A 617 39.45 -15.12 25.57
C GLY A 617 38.79 -16.16 24.67
N ARG A 618 39.26 -16.29 23.41
CA ARG A 618 39.26 -17.58 22.72
C ARG A 618 40.15 -18.55 23.50
N ILE A 619 39.59 -19.27 24.47
CA ILE A 619 40.21 -20.50 24.96
C ILE A 619 40.04 -21.51 23.82
N GLY A 620 41.14 -21.77 23.11
CA GLY A 620 41.20 -22.85 22.15
C GLY A 620 40.94 -24.16 22.88
N THR A 621 39.77 -24.75 22.65
CA THR A 621 39.57 -26.18 22.88
C THR A 621 40.43 -26.91 21.86
N LEU A 622 41.63 -27.32 22.30
CA LEU A 622 42.37 -28.39 21.68
C LEU A 622 41.51 -29.66 21.80
N GLU A 623 41.12 -30.19 20.64
CA GLU A 623 40.52 -31.52 20.53
C GLU A 623 41.51 -32.58 21.05
N LEU A 624 40.98 -33.54 21.82
CA LEU A 624 41.59 -34.83 22.09
C LEU A 624 40.63 -35.90 21.59
#